data_AF-A0ABC9Y9P9-F1
#
_entry.id   AF-A0ABC9Y9P9-F1
#
_cell.length_a   1.000
_cell.length_b   1.000
_cell.length_c   1.000
_cell.angle_alpha   90.00
_cell.angle_beta   90.00
_cell.angle_gamma   90.00
#
_symmetry.space_group_name_H-M   'P 1'
#
loop_
_entity.id
_entity.type
_entity.pdbx_description
1 polymer ?
#
loop_
_entity_poly.entity_id
_entity_poly.type
_entity_poly.pdbx_seq_one_letter_code
_entity_poly.pdbx_strand_id
1 'polypeptide(L)'
;MSALHKDAKLRAGKGKVIISAVLGASLVAAVESREQQCTVESQMIQSLQDLVQSLQGQVKSLKDQLEAERTQANHLQSTLKEQVLVGKDSPRPPGKRIEYSYNELEEAKSRLDKSDVPTSFLRPLVKTEFKYEDDEDEFPQITTKEVPYSAIELAKLKKDFGRNPEESETEYVWRVSLSGGTRYC
;
A
#
# COMPACT_ATOMS: atom_id res chain seq x y z
N MET A 1 32.64 -9.62 97.00
CA MET A 1 32.55 -9.07 95.62
C MET A 1 32.82 -10.17 94.58
N SER A 2 31.94 -11.16 94.44
CA SER A 2 32.22 -12.34 93.59
C SER A 2 31.10 -12.71 92.61
N ALA A 3 29.92 -12.09 92.72
CA ALA A 3 28.79 -12.33 91.81
C ALA A 3 28.95 -11.61 90.46
N LEU A 4 29.46 -10.38 90.48
CA LEU A 4 29.60 -9.52 89.28
C LEU A 4 30.64 -10.04 88.27
N HIS A 5 31.68 -10.75 88.72
CA HIS A 5 32.72 -11.29 87.84
C HIS A 5 32.26 -12.54 87.06
N LYS A 6 31.30 -13.32 87.60
CA LYS A 6 30.78 -14.52 86.93
C LYS A 6 29.84 -14.18 85.77
N ASP A 7 29.06 -13.11 85.91
CA ASP A 7 28.11 -12.66 84.89
C ASP A 7 28.80 -12.00 83.69
N ALA A 8 29.90 -11.26 83.94
CA ALA A 8 30.75 -10.70 82.91
C ALA A 8 31.43 -11.79 82.05
N LYS A 9 31.83 -12.91 82.66
CA LYS A 9 32.47 -14.04 81.96
C LYS A 9 31.48 -14.85 81.11
N LEU A 10 30.19 -14.88 81.48
CA LEU A 10 29.12 -15.52 80.72
C LEU A 10 28.64 -14.72 79.49
N ARG A 11 28.89 -13.40 79.46
CA ARG A 11 28.49 -12.53 78.33
C ARG A 11 29.55 -12.34 77.26
N ALA A 12 30.84 -12.55 77.58
CA ALA A 12 31.96 -12.35 76.65
C ALA A 12 31.91 -13.24 75.38
N GLY A 13 31.17 -14.36 75.40
CA GLY A 13 31.01 -15.25 74.23
C GLY A 13 29.75 -15.02 73.38
N LYS A 14 28.70 -14.41 73.93
CA LYS A 14 27.38 -14.31 73.26
C LYS A 14 27.38 -13.37 72.06
N GLY A 15 28.19 -12.31 72.08
CA GLY A 15 28.28 -11.35 70.97
C GLY A 15 28.79 -11.99 69.68
N LYS A 16 29.75 -12.92 69.76
CA LYS A 16 30.28 -13.62 68.58
C LYS A 16 29.22 -14.50 67.90
N VAL A 17 28.40 -15.17 68.71
CA VAL A 17 27.30 -16.03 68.22
C VAL A 17 26.22 -15.19 67.53
N ILE A 18 25.87 -14.04 68.10
CA ILE A 18 24.90 -13.12 67.49
C ILE A 18 25.46 -12.58 66.16
N ILE A 19 26.72 -12.15 66.13
CA ILE A 19 27.35 -11.66 64.90
C ILE A 19 27.40 -12.76 63.83
N SER A 20 27.78 -13.99 64.18
CA SER A 20 27.79 -15.10 63.22
C SER A 20 26.39 -15.47 62.72
N ALA A 21 25.37 -15.41 63.59
CA ALA A 21 23.99 -15.67 63.20
C ALA A 21 23.45 -14.60 62.24
N VAL A 22 23.71 -13.32 62.54
CA VAL A 22 23.31 -12.20 61.68
C VAL A 22 24.04 -12.26 60.34
N LEU A 23 25.36 -12.49 60.33
CA LEU A 23 26.13 -12.68 59.09
C LEU A 23 25.63 -13.87 58.28
N GLY A 24 25.34 -15.00 58.94
CA GLY A 24 24.78 -16.18 58.29
C GLY A 24 23.43 -15.90 57.66
N ALA A 25 22.50 -15.27 58.40
CA ALA A 25 21.18 -14.90 57.88
C ALA A 25 21.28 -13.89 56.73
N SER A 26 22.12 -12.86 56.85
CA SER A 26 22.34 -11.88 55.78
C SER A 26 22.96 -12.52 54.53
N LEU A 27 23.88 -13.48 54.70
CA LEU A 27 24.46 -14.23 53.59
C LEU A 27 23.41 -15.09 52.90
N VAL A 28 22.58 -15.82 53.65
CA VAL A 28 21.48 -16.63 53.10
C VAL A 28 20.51 -15.75 52.33
N ALA A 29 20.06 -14.63 52.90
CA ALA A 29 19.15 -13.70 52.22
C ALA A 29 19.76 -13.10 50.94
N ALA A 30 21.06 -12.80 50.95
CA ALA A 30 21.76 -12.31 49.77
C ALA A 30 21.88 -13.37 48.67
N VAL A 31 22.11 -14.64 49.04
CA VAL A 31 22.16 -15.76 48.09
C VAL A 31 20.79 -16.02 47.49
N GLU A 32 19.74 -16.08 48.30
CA GLU A 32 18.35 -16.29 47.83
C GLU A 32 17.89 -15.17 46.89
N SER A 33 18.19 -13.91 47.24
CA SER A 33 17.89 -12.76 46.37
C SER A 33 18.58 -12.87 45.01
N ARG A 34 19.85 -13.28 45.01
CA ARG A 34 20.61 -13.48 43.77
C ARG A 34 20.09 -14.65 42.96
N GLU A 35 19.71 -15.76 43.60
CA GLU A 35 19.10 -16.90 42.92
C GLU A 35 17.77 -16.53 42.28
N GLN A 36 16.92 -15.81 43.00
CA GLN A 36 15.66 -15.29 42.46
C GLN A 36 15.91 -14.37 41.27
N GLN A 37 16.90 -13.47 41.36
CA GLN A 37 17.27 -12.62 40.23
C GLN A 37 17.75 -13.44 39.02
N CYS A 38 18.63 -14.43 39.24
CA CYS A 38 19.11 -15.31 38.17
C CYS A 38 17.98 -16.11 37.51
N THR A 39 16.97 -16.54 38.26
CA THR A 39 15.80 -17.25 37.68
C THR A 39 14.94 -16.33 36.82
N VAL A 40 14.68 -15.09 37.27
CA VAL A 40 13.93 -14.09 36.49
C VAL A 40 14.69 -13.72 35.22
N GLU A 41 16.00 -13.48 35.31
CA GLU A 41 16.84 -13.20 34.14
C GLU A 41 16.86 -14.38 33.17
N SER A 42 16.96 -15.61 33.67
CA SER A 42 16.90 -16.82 32.83
C SER A 42 15.56 -16.96 32.11
N GLN A 43 14.45 -16.69 32.81
CA GLN A 43 13.11 -16.70 32.20
C GLN A 43 12.96 -15.60 31.14
N MET A 44 13.50 -14.41 31.40
CA MET A 44 13.49 -13.31 30.43
C MET A 44 14.31 -13.64 29.19
N ILE A 45 15.51 -14.21 29.37
CA ILE A 45 16.37 -14.65 28.27
C ILE A 45 15.63 -15.71 27.44
N GLN A 46 14.99 -16.69 28.08
CA GLN A 46 14.22 -17.71 27.36
C GLN A 46 13.07 -17.10 26.57
N SER A 47 12.29 -16.20 27.18
CA SER A 47 11.19 -15.50 26.50
C SER A 47 11.65 -14.69 25.30
N LEU A 48 12.81 -14.02 25.40
CA LEU A 48 13.41 -13.29 24.28
C LEU A 48 13.92 -14.23 23.19
N GLN A 49 14.51 -15.37 23.55
CA GLN A 49 14.94 -16.39 22.57
C GLN A 49 13.75 -16.94 21.79
N ASP A 50 12.65 -17.27 22.48
CA ASP A 50 11.42 -17.77 21.86
C ASP A 50 10.83 -16.73 20.89
N LEU A 51 10.80 -15.46 21.30
CA LEU A 51 10.33 -14.35 20.44
C LEU A 51 11.21 -14.18 19.21
N VAL A 52 12.55 -14.18 19.38
CA VAL A 52 13.50 -14.07 18.26
C VAL A 52 13.33 -15.24 17.30
N GLN A 53 13.17 -16.46 17.80
CA GLN A 53 12.95 -17.64 16.98
C GLN A 53 11.63 -17.53 16.18
N SER A 54 10.57 -17.06 16.82
CA SER A 54 9.28 -16.80 16.16
C SER A 54 9.41 -15.75 15.04
N LEU A 55 10.06 -14.61 15.33
CA LEU A 55 10.28 -13.54 14.35
C LEU A 55 11.16 -14.01 13.18
N GLN A 56 12.21 -14.78 13.44
CA GLN A 56 13.03 -15.39 12.38
C GLN A 56 12.20 -16.31 11.48
N GLY A 57 11.28 -17.10 12.07
CA GLY A 57 10.33 -17.92 11.32
C GLY A 57 9.41 -17.10 10.42
N GLN A 58 8.84 -16.01 10.95
CA GLN A 58 7.99 -15.09 10.17
C GLN A 58 8.76 -14.44 9.02
N VAL A 59 9.98 -13.94 9.27
CA VAL A 59 10.82 -13.34 8.23
C VAL A 59 11.13 -14.34 7.12
N LYS A 60 11.44 -15.60 7.48
CA LYS A 60 11.68 -16.64 6.49
C LYS A 60 10.42 -16.91 5.64
N SER A 61 9.27 -17.07 6.29
CA SER A 61 7.99 -17.30 5.60
C SER A 61 7.62 -16.16 4.65
N LEU A 62 7.75 -14.90 5.11
CA LEU A 62 7.46 -13.73 4.29
C LEU A 62 8.42 -13.60 3.11
N LYS A 63 9.69 -13.94 3.32
CA LYS A 63 10.70 -13.95 2.25
C LYS A 63 10.36 -15.00 1.19
N ASP A 64 9.97 -16.20 1.60
CA ASP A 64 9.56 -17.27 0.68
C ASP A 64 8.30 -16.86 -0.11
N GLN A 65 7.33 -16.20 0.53
CA GLN A 65 6.15 -15.65 -0.15
C GLN A 65 6.50 -14.55 -1.16
N LEU A 66 7.38 -13.62 -0.77
CA LEU A 66 7.82 -12.54 -1.66
C LEU A 66 8.53 -13.09 -2.91
N GLU A 67 9.37 -14.11 -2.75
CA GLU A 67 10.02 -14.77 -3.89
C GLU A 67 9.02 -15.51 -4.77
N ALA A 68 8.04 -16.21 -4.19
CA ALA A 68 6.96 -16.84 -4.96
C ALA A 68 6.16 -15.81 -5.80
N GLU A 69 5.72 -14.71 -5.17
CA GLU A 69 5.04 -13.60 -5.85
C GLU A 69 5.90 -12.99 -6.96
N ARG A 70 7.20 -12.77 -6.71
CA ARG A 70 8.13 -12.28 -7.74
C ARG A 70 8.24 -13.23 -8.93
N THR A 71 8.36 -14.54 -8.69
CA THR A 71 8.41 -15.52 -9.78
C THR A 71 7.12 -15.52 -10.60
N GLN A 72 5.96 -15.39 -9.93
CA GLN A 72 4.66 -15.26 -10.60
C GLN A 72 4.58 -13.98 -11.43
N ALA A 73 4.97 -12.84 -10.88
CA ALA A 73 4.98 -11.56 -11.59
C ALA A 73 5.90 -11.61 -12.83
N ASN A 74 7.08 -12.21 -12.71
CA ASN A 74 8.02 -12.39 -13.82
C ASN A 74 7.48 -13.33 -14.90
N HIS A 75 6.76 -14.38 -14.50
CA HIS A 75 6.08 -15.29 -15.42
C HIS A 75 5.01 -14.55 -16.23
N LEU A 76 4.12 -13.82 -15.54
CA LEU A 76 3.07 -13.01 -16.18
C LEU A 76 3.68 -11.95 -17.10
N GLN A 77 4.75 -11.29 -16.68
CA GLN A 77 5.45 -10.29 -17.50
C GLN A 77 6.03 -10.94 -18.77
N SER A 78 6.61 -12.13 -18.67
CA SER A 78 7.12 -12.88 -19.82
C SER A 78 6.00 -13.30 -20.76
N THR A 79 4.88 -13.81 -20.25
CA THR A 79 3.70 -14.18 -21.04
C THR A 79 3.11 -12.96 -21.77
N LEU A 80 3.00 -11.81 -21.10
CA LEU A 80 2.54 -10.58 -21.73
C LEU A 80 3.49 -10.13 -22.84
N LYS A 81 4.81 -10.17 -22.61
CA LYS A 81 5.81 -9.85 -23.63
C LYS A 81 5.71 -10.79 -24.84
N GLU A 82 5.51 -12.09 -24.61
CA GLU A 82 5.33 -13.08 -25.67
C GLU A 82 4.05 -12.84 -26.46
N GLN A 83 2.92 -12.55 -25.81
CA GLN A 83 1.67 -12.18 -26.51
C GLN A 83 1.83 -10.90 -27.34
N VAL A 84 2.58 -9.91 -26.84
CA VAL A 84 2.91 -8.70 -27.59
C VAL A 84 3.83 -8.99 -28.78
N LEU A 85 4.78 -9.92 -28.64
CA LEU A 85 5.64 -10.37 -29.76
C LEU A 85 4.86 -11.18 -30.79
N VAL A 86 4.01 -12.13 -30.38
CA VAL A 86 3.15 -12.94 -31.26
C VAL A 86 2.13 -12.06 -31.99
N GLY A 87 1.66 -10.97 -31.36
CA GLY A 87 0.85 -9.94 -32.00
C GLY A 87 1.59 -9.10 -33.06
N LYS A 88 2.91 -9.24 -33.18
CA LYS A 88 3.77 -8.47 -34.10
C LYS A 88 4.11 -9.22 -35.40
N ASP A 89 3.97 -10.55 -35.42
CA ASP A 89 4.17 -11.40 -36.60
C ASP A 89 2.89 -11.68 -37.39
N SER A 90 1.73 -11.23 -36.90
CA SER A 90 0.59 -11.02 -37.79
C SER A 90 0.90 -9.79 -38.63
N PRO A 91 0.80 -9.86 -39.98
CA PRO A 91 1.04 -8.70 -40.82
C PRO A 91 0.13 -7.58 -40.31
N ARG A 92 0.76 -6.53 -39.76
CA ARG A 92 0.10 -5.29 -39.38
C ARG A 92 -0.90 -4.99 -40.49
N PRO A 93 -2.23 -5.05 -40.23
CA PRO A 93 -3.16 -4.63 -41.25
C PRO A 93 -2.79 -3.16 -41.51
N PRO A 94 -2.54 -2.76 -42.77
CA PRO A 94 -2.31 -1.36 -43.09
C PRO A 94 -3.46 -0.61 -42.46
N GLY A 95 -3.15 0.34 -41.55
CA GLY A 95 -4.09 0.93 -40.59
C GLY A 95 -5.51 0.85 -41.11
N LYS A 96 -6.22 -0.22 -40.73
CA LYS A 96 -7.59 -0.42 -41.17
C LYS A 96 -8.33 0.64 -40.39
N ARG A 97 -8.52 1.79 -41.01
CA ARG A 97 -9.67 2.65 -40.76
C ARG A 97 -10.82 1.66 -40.67
N ILE A 98 -11.32 1.44 -39.46
CA ILE A 98 -12.51 0.63 -39.27
C ILE A 98 -13.60 1.47 -39.90
N GLU A 99 -13.75 1.29 -41.21
CA GLU A 99 -14.84 1.86 -41.97
C GLU A 99 -16.02 0.96 -41.65
N TYR A 100 -16.61 1.22 -40.48
CA TYR A 100 -17.90 0.65 -40.13
C TYR A 100 -18.82 0.94 -41.30
N SER A 101 -19.39 -0.11 -41.88
CA SER A 101 -20.44 0.05 -42.87
C SER A 101 -21.53 0.90 -42.24
N TYR A 102 -22.01 1.93 -42.93
CA TYR A 102 -23.04 2.85 -42.42
C TYR A 102 -24.23 2.09 -41.80
N ASN A 103 -24.57 0.93 -42.38
CA ASN A 103 -25.64 0.06 -41.92
C ASN A 103 -25.38 -0.57 -40.54
N GLU A 104 -24.14 -0.96 -40.23
CA GLU A 104 -23.79 -1.50 -38.90
C GLU A 104 -23.82 -0.40 -37.82
N LEU A 105 -23.41 0.81 -38.18
CA LEU A 105 -23.43 1.96 -37.28
C LEU A 105 -24.87 2.42 -37.00
N GLU A 106 -25.72 2.44 -38.04
CA GLU A 106 -27.15 2.69 -37.89
C GLU A 106 -27.78 1.62 -37.00
N GLU A 107 -27.51 0.35 -37.26
CA GLU A 107 -28.06 -0.75 -36.46
C GLU A 107 -27.64 -0.64 -34.98
N ALA A 108 -26.39 -0.28 -34.70
CA ALA A 108 -25.92 -0.02 -33.33
C ALA A 108 -26.60 1.20 -32.68
N LYS A 109 -26.78 2.31 -33.42
CA LYS A 109 -27.53 3.50 -32.96
C LYS A 109 -28.99 3.17 -32.69
N SER A 110 -29.66 2.49 -33.62
CA SER A 110 -31.02 2.00 -33.50
C SER A 110 -31.22 1.08 -32.29
N ARG A 111 -30.22 0.29 -31.90
CA ARG A 111 -30.28 -0.53 -30.68
C ARG A 111 -30.13 0.28 -29.39
N LEU A 112 -29.39 1.39 -29.45
CA LEU A 112 -29.23 2.31 -28.33
C LEU A 112 -30.46 3.21 -28.15
N ASP A 113 -31.05 3.71 -29.25
CA ASP A 113 -32.25 4.57 -29.26
C ASP A 113 -33.54 3.82 -28.90
N LYS A 114 -33.60 2.50 -29.17
CA LYS A 114 -34.71 1.61 -28.76
C LYS A 114 -34.59 1.11 -27.32
N SER A 115 -33.47 1.37 -26.68
CA SER A 115 -33.27 1.06 -25.27
C SER A 115 -33.82 2.24 -24.46
N ASP A 116 -34.88 2.04 -23.68
CA ASP A 116 -35.41 3.00 -22.69
C ASP A 116 -34.41 3.25 -21.52
N VAL A 117 -33.11 3.12 -21.79
CA VAL A 117 -32.04 3.40 -20.86
C VAL A 117 -31.77 4.90 -20.97
N PRO A 118 -32.04 5.68 -19.90
CA PRO A 118 -31.83 7.11 -19.96
C PRO A 118 -30.36 7.39 -20.28
N THR A 119 -30.13 8.34 -21.18
CA THR A 119 -28.83 8.84 -21.68
C THR A 119 -27.92 9.40 -20.56
N SER A 120 -28.29 9.23 -19.29
CA SER A 120 -27.60 9.66 -18.09
C SER A 120 -26.34 8.83 -17.75
N PHE A 121 -25.96 7.84 -18.56
CA PHE A 121 -24.67 7.14 -18.42
C PHE A 121 -23.49 7.86 -19.10
N LEU A 122 -23.58 9.18 -19.32
CA LEU A 122 -22.39 9.99 -19.57
C LEU A 122 -21.54 9.94 -18.29
N ARG A 123 -20.51 9.08 -18.29
CA ARG A 123 -19.54 9.01 -17.18
C ARG A 123 -19.00 10.41 -16.92
N PRO A 124 -18.88 10.84 -15.65
CA PRO A 124 -18.25 12.13 -15.33
C PRO A 124 -16.86 12.17 -15.95
N LEU A 125 -16.52 13.28 -16.63
CA LEU A 125 -15.15 13.50 -17.07
C LEU A 125 -14.28 13.69 -15.84
N VAL A 126 -13.46 12.70 -15.53
CA VAL A 126 -12.54 12.71 -14.39
C VAL A 126 -11.33 13.57 -14.76
N LYS A 127 -11.15 14.70 -14.07
CA LYS A 127 -9.94 15.51 -14.22
C LYS A 127 -8.93 15.10 -13.15
N THR A 128 -7.81 14.57 -13.59
CA THR A 128 -6.66 14.22 -12.74
C THR A 128 -5.59 15.30 -12.90
N GLU A 129 -5.26 15.99 -11.80
CA GLU A 129 -4.18 16.97 -11.76
C GLU A 129 -2.98 16.35 -11.02
N PHE A 130 -1.80 16.44 -11.62
CA PHE A 130 -0.54 15.99 -11.04
C PHE A 130 0.20 17.22 -10.51
N LYS A 131 0.64 17.18 -9.25
CA LYS A 131 1.53 18.19 -8.68
C LYS A 131 2.88 17.54 -8.39
N TYR A 132 3.92 18.12 -8.98
CA TYR A 132 5.32 17.76 -8.76
C TYR A 132 5.95 18.85 -7.90
N GLU A 133 6.69 18.47 -6.87
CA GLU A 133 7.39 19.44 -6.00
C GLU A 133 8.76 19.82 -6.58
N ASP A 134 9.36 18.92 -7.38
CA ASP A 134 10.59 19.10 -8.16
C ASP A 134 10.51 18.32 -9.49
N ASP A 135 11.28 18.69 -10.51
CA ASP A 135 11.22 18.08 -11.85
C ASP A 135 11.78 16.65 -11.89
N GLU A 136 12.49 16.23 -10.84
CA GLU A 136 13.05 14.88 -10.64
C GLU A 136 12.15 13.97 -9.78
N ASP A 137 10.94 14.43 -9.43
CA ASP A 137 10.04 13.71 -8.53
C ASP A 137 9.36 12.51 -9.23
N GLU A 138 9.72 11.31 -8.79
CA GLU A 138 9.29 10.03 -9.38
C GLU A 138 7.83 9.69 -8.98
N PHE A 139 7.28 10.36 -7.95
CA PHE A 139 5.94 10.08 -7.42
C PHE A 139 5.12 11.37 -7.18
N PRO A 140 4.54 11.99 -8.24
CA PRO A 140 3.73 13.20 -8.09
C PRO A 140 2.53 12.99 -7.19
N GLN A 141 2.13 14.06 -6.49
CA GLN A 141 0.87 14.09 -5.78
C GLN A 141 -0.29 14.15 -6.79
N ILE A 142 -1.07 13.06 -6.87
CA ILE A 142 -2.22 12.94 -7.76
C ILE A 142 -3.47 13.42 -7.02
N THR A 143 -4.13 14.45 -7.55
CA THR A 143 -5.45 14.88 -7.08
C THR A 143 -6.49 14.62 -8.17
N THR A 144 -7.43 13.72 -7.89
CA THR A 144 -8.55 13.43 -8.79
C THR A 144 -9.79 14.18 -8.30
N LYS A 145 -10.39 15.01 -9.17
CA LYS A 145 -11.66 15.69 -8.87
C LYS A 145 -12.69 15.32 -9.94
N GLU A 146 -13.83 14.80 -9.47
CA GLU A 146 -15.01 14.62 -10.29
C GLU A 146 -15.81 15.93 -10.25
N VAL A 147 -15.68 16.76 -11.29
CA VAL A 147 -16.45 17.99 -11.41
C VAL A 147 -17.51 17.78 -12.48
N PRO A 148 -18.79 17.58 -12.11
CA PRO A 148 -19.86 17.59 -13.09
C PRO A 148 -19.96 18.99 -13.71
N TYR A 149 -20.06 19.06 -15.03
CA TYR A 149 -20.29 20.34 -15.71
C TYR A 149 -21.58 20.97 -15.22
N SER A 150 -21.53 22.26 -14.90
CA SER A 150 -22.72 23.03 -14.58
C SER A 150 -23.64 23.14 -15.81
N ALA A 151 -24.94 23.34 -15.60
CA ALA A 151 -25.90 23.51 -16.69
C ALA A 151 -25.51 24.64 -17.67
N ILE A 152 -24.79 25.66 -17.17
CA ILE A 152 -24.30 26.78 -17.97
C ILE A 152 -23.13 26.36 -18.87
N GLU A 153 -22.20 25.56 -18.36
CA GLU A 153 -21.09 25.03 -19.15
C GLU A 153 -21.59 24.04 -20.22
N LEU A 154 -22.56 23.20 -19.87
CA LEU A 154 -23.22 22.33 -20.84
C LEU A 154 -23.96 23.12 -21.91
N ALA A 155 -24.63 24.22 -21.55
CA ALA A 155 -25.29 25.10 -22.50
C ALA A 155 -24.28 25.79 -23.45
N LYS A 156 -23.11 26.19 -22.94
CA LYS A 156 -22.02 26.73 -23.77
C LYS A 156 -21.46 25.67 -24.72
N LEU A 157 -21.13 24.47 -24.23
CA LEU A 157 -20.64 23.38 -25.07
C LEU A 157 -21.64 22.99 -26.15
N LYS A 158 -22.93 22.91 -25.81
CA LYS A 158 -23.99 22.65 -26.79
C LYS A 158 -24.15 23.78 -27.79
N LYS A 159 -23.88 25.03 -27.40
CA LYS A 159 -23.89 26.17 -28.31
C LYS A 159 -22.68 26.17 -29.25
N ASP A 160 -21.50 25.85 -28.74
CA ASP A 160 -20.24 25.95 -29.48
C ASP A 160 -19.99 24.73 -30.37
N PHE A 161 -20.48 23.55 -29.95
CA PHE A 161 -20.26 22.27 -30.62
C PHE A 161 -21.54 21.49 -30.92
N GLY A 162 -22.72 22.02 -30.61
CA GLY A 162 -23.97 21.37 -31.00
C GLY A 162 -24.13 21.35 -32.51
N ARG A 163 -24.81 20.32 -33.01
CA ARG A 163 -25.15 20.21 -34.42
C ARG A 163 -26.30 21.17 -34.72
N ASN A 164 -26.11 22.07 -35.69
CA ASN A 164 -27.22 22.84 -36.22
C ASN A 164 -28.03 21.98 -37.19
N PRO A 165 -29.36 22.16 -37.26
CA PRO A 165 -30.23 21.34 -38.10
C PRO A 165 -29.94 21.45 -39.60
N GLU A 166 -29.28 22.51 -40.04
CA GLU A 166 -28.91 22.74 -41.44
C GLU A 166 -27.61 22.02 -41.85
N GLU A 167 -26.88 21.44 -40.88
CA GLU A 167 -25.57 20.83 -41.13
C GLU A 167 -25.68 19.35 -41.51
N SER A 168 -24.96 19.00 -42.57
CA SER A 168 -24.74 17.61 -42.96
C SER A 168 -23.81 16.89 -41.97
N GLU A 169 -23.96 15.57 -41.84
CA GLU A 169 -23.17 14.76 -40.87
C GLU A 169 -21.66 14.89 -41.10
N THR A 170 -21.22 15.00 -42.35
CA THR A 170 -19.82 15.23 -42.70
C THR A 170 -19.34 16.56 -42.16
N GLU A 171 -20.03 17.67 -42.49
CA GLU A 171 -19.69 19.03 -42.05
C GLU A 171 -19.57 19.18 -40.53
N TYR A 172 -20.48 18.54 -39.78
CA TYR A 172 -20.42 18.49 -38.32
C TYR A 172 -19.14 17.82 -37.81
N VAL A 173 -18.73 16.70 -38.41
CA VAL A 173 -17.48 15.98 -38.06
C VAL A 173 -16.24 16.83 -38.34
N TRP A 174 -16.23 17.62 -39.42
CA TRP A 174 -15.11 18.51 -39.76
C TRP A 174 -14.90 19.62 -38.73
N ARG A 175 -15.98 20.16 -38.14
CA ARG A 175 -15.86 21.18 -37.07
C ARG A 175 -15.34 20.63 -35.76
N VAL A 176 -15.73 19.41 -35.39
CA VAL A 176 -15.28 18.76 -34.15
C VAL A 176 -13.78 18.38 -34.24
N SER A 177 -13.22 18.28 -35.45
CA SER A 177 -11.86 17.73 -35.66
C SER A 177 -10.69 18.73 -35.54
N LEU A 178 -10.85 19.96 -35.04
CA LEU A 178 -9.73 20.93 -35.00
C LEU A 178 -9.67 21.83 -33.75
N SER A 179 -8.78 21.47 -32.80
CA SER A 179 -7.76 22.39 -32.22
C SER A 179 -6.87 21.66 -31.21
N GLY A 180 -6.14 20.63 -31.65
CA GLY A 180 -4.91 20.18 -30.98
C GLY A 180 -3.75 20.96 -31.59
N GLY A 181 -3.46 22.15 -31.04
CA GLY A 181 -2.46 23.06 -31.59
C GLY A 181 -1.06 22.46 -31.64
N THR A 182 -0.57 22.16 -32.85
CA THR A 182 0.86 22.04 -33.13
C THR A 182 1.47 23.42 -33.02
N ARG A 183 2.21 23.69 -31.95
CA ARG A 183 3.27 24.71 -31.94
C ARG A 183 4.60 23.98 -32.07
N TYR A 184 5.03 23.77 -33.30
CA TYR A 184 6.45 23.60 -33.61
C TYR A 184 6.93 24.95 -34.15
N CYS A 185 7.78 25.61 -33.34
CA CYS A 185 8.84 26.57 -33.68
C CYS A 185 9.36 27.14 -32.35
#